data_AF-A0A8D0FNF0-F1
#
_entry.id   AF-A0A8D0FNF0-F1
#
_cell.length_a   1.000
_cell.length_b   1.000
_cell.length_c   1.000
_cell.angle_alpha   90.00
_cell.angle_beta   90.00
_cell.angle_gamma   90.00
#
_symmetry.space_group_name_H-M   'P 1'
#
loop_
_entity.id
_entity.type
_entity.pdbx_description
1 polymer ?
#
loop_
_entity_poly.entity_id
_entity_poly.type
_entity_poly.pdbx_seq_one_letter_code
_entity_poly.pdbx_strand_id
1 'polypeptide(L)'
;ILVFIILSSVSLAAEDPVRAHSPRNHVGYWANWEKLGQTGTGMMTAFGAFLHKGSFCRNWFNLLDLLVVGVSPCPGVPMSGCPRVGVSLTSACPPPQHVVQCVFVAIRTIGNIMIVTTLLQFMFACIGVQLFKGKFYSCTDEAKHTPGECKGTFLVYKDGDVSHPAVRERLWHNSDFNFDNVLAGMMALFTVSTFEGWPALLYKAIDANAEDQGPIYNYRVEISIFFIVYIIVIAFFMMNIFVGFVIITFRAQGESEYRNCELDKNQRQCVEYALKAQPLRRYIPKNRSQYRVWAMVNSTAFEYIMFILILLNTIALQSKPFNYVMDLLNMVFTGLFTIEMVLKLIAFKPRVGSRDRGGVGVGGSPTSKKKGVIQKCSIRPREVL
;
A
#
# COMPACT_ATOMS: atom_id res chain seq x y z
N ILE A 1 -29.04 0.20 -12.68
CA ILE A 1 -28.54 -0.31 -11.37
C ILE A 1 -27.13 0.22 -11.08
N LEU A 2 -26.09 -0.16 -11.84
CA LEU A 2 -24.70 0.28 -11.57
C LEU A 2 -24.52 1.82 -11.54
N VAL A 3 -25.14 2.55 -12.48
CA VAL A 3 -25.15 4.03 -12.47
C VAL A 3 -25.83 4.61 -11.22
N PHE A 4 -26.94 4.02 -10.76
CA PHE A 4 -27.63 4.46 -9.55
C PHE A 4 -26.80 4.22 -8.29
N ILE A 5 -26.04 3.13 -8.26
CA ILE A 5 -25.13 2.84 -7.14
C ILE A 5 -23.96 3.83 -7.13
N ILE A 6 -23.34 4.10 -8.28
CA ILE A 6 -22.29 5.14 -8.39
C ILE A 6 -22.82 6.50 -7.94
N LEU A 7 -24.01 6.90 -8.40
CA LEU A 7 -24.61 8.18 -8.01
C LEU A 7 -24.96 8.22 -6.52
N SER A 8 -25.33 7.10 -5.91
CA SER A 8 -25.60 7.01 -4.46
C SER A 8 -24.30 7.08 -3.65
N SER A 9 -23.22 6.43 -4.10
CA SER A 9 -21.89 6.54 -3.50
C SER A 9 -21.32 7.95 -3.60
N VAL A 10 -21.50 8.62 -4.74
CA VAL A 10 -21.08 10.04 -4.92
C VAL A 10 -21.91 10.96 -4.03
N SER A 11 -23.23 10.74 -3.92
CA SER A 11 -24.07 11.53 -3.02
C SER A 11 -23.67 11.35 -1.56
N LEU A 12 -23.25 10.16 -1.14
CA LEU A 12 -22.78 9.89 0.22
C LEU A 12 -21.41 10.51 0.49
N ALA A 13 -20.48 10.41 -0.47
CA ALA A 13 -19.19 11.10 -0.39
C ALA A 13 -19.34 12.64 -0.37
N ALA A 14 -20.43 13.15 -0.94
CA ALA A 14 -20.79 14.55 -0.92
C ALA A 14 -21.63 14.95 0.31
N GLU A 15 -21.76 14.13 1.36
CA GLU A 15 -22.41 14.54 2.60
C GLU A 15 -21.52 15.54 3.38
N ASP A 16 -22.12 16.59 3.92
CA ASP A 16 -21.44 17.52 4.84
C ASP A 16 -21.47 16.94 6.26
N PRO A 17 -20.32 16.55 6.86
CA PRO A 17 -20.28 15.93 8.18
C PRO A 17 -20.51 16.92 9.31
N VAL A 18 -20.41 18.24 9.06
CA VAL A 18 -20.50 19.27 10.10
C VAL A 18 -21.94 19.78 10.23
N ARG A 19 -22.68 19.92 9.12
CA ARG A 19 -24.03 20.49 9.10
C ARG A 19 -25.08 19.47 8.70
N ALA A 20 -25.59 18.71 9.68
CA ALA A 20 -26.59 17.67 9.47
C ALA A 20 -27.85 18.14 8.71
N HIS A 21 -28.32 19.37 8.96
CA HIS A 21 -29.53 19.94 8.33
C HIS A 21 -29.25 20.84 7.11
N SER A 22 -28.07 20.72 6.48
CA SER A 22 -27.77 21.47 5.27
C SER A 22 -28.75 21.11 4.13
N PRO A 23 -29.18 22.08 3.29
CA PRO A 23 -30.04 21.80 2.13
C PRO A 23 -29.39 20.77 1.18
N ARG A 24 -28.05 20.77 1.10
CA ARG A 24 -27.26 19.77 0.37
C ARG A 24 -27.48 18.35 0.88
N ASN A 25 -27.50 18.17 2.21
CA ASN A 25 -27.73 16.87 2.83
C ASN A 25 -29.19 16.42 2.65
N HIS A 26 -30.15 17.34 2.77
CA HIS A 26 -31.56 17.04 2.56
C HIS A 26 -31.84 16.51 1.13
N VAL A 27 -31.28 17.17 0.11
CA VAL A 27 -31.37 16.72 -1.29
C VAL A 27 -30.68 15.36 -1.48
N GLY A 28 -29.52 15.15 -0.85
CA GLY A 28 -28.80 13.88 -0.91
C GLY A 28 -29.58 12.69 -0.32
N TYR A 29 -30.20 12.87 0.85
CA TYR A 29 -31.01 11.81 1.48
C TYR A 29 -32.22 11.43 0.65
N TRP A 30 -32.95 12.42 0.13
CA TRP A 30 -34.14 12.18 -0.67
C TRP A 30 -33.79 11.45 -1.98
N ALA A 31 -32.73 11.89 -2.66
CA ALA A 31 -32.24 11.27 -3.87
C ALA A 31 -31.71 9.83 -3.64
N ASN A 32 -31.11 9.53 -2.49
CA ASN A 32 -30.61 8.20 -2.17
C ASN A 32 -31.74 7.22 -1.80
N TRP A 33 -32.72 7.67 -1.01
CA TRP A 33 -33.89 6.87 -0.65
C TRP A 33 -34.65 6.39 -1.89
N GLU A 34 -34.91 7.31 -2.82
CA GLU A 34 -35.64 6.99 -4.06
C GLU A 34 -34.88 5.99 -4.94
N LYS A 35 -33.58 6.22 -5.18
CA LYS A 35 -32.73 5.36 -6.02
C LYS A 35 -32.53 3.95 -5.43
N LEU A 36 -32.33 3.86 -4.12
CA LEU A 36 -32.16 2.58 -3.42
C LEU A 36 -33.48 1.80 -3.33
N GLY A 37 -34.60 2.49 -3.06
CA GLY A 37 -35.94 1.88 -3.03
C GLY A 37 -36.35 1.31 -4.39
N GLN A 38 -36.11 2.03 -5.48
CA GLN A 38 -36.38 1.53 -6.84
C GLN A 38 -35.53 0.31 -7.18
N THR A 39 -34.25 0.30 -6.76
CA THR A 39 -33.34 -0.82 -7.02
C THR A 39 -33.74 -2.07 -6.22
N GLY A 40 -34.04 -1.95 -4.93
CA GLY A 40 -34.42 -3.08 -4.07
C GLY A 40 -35.76 -3.71 -4.46
N THR A 41 -36.77 -2.87 -4.74
CA THR A 41 -38.11 -3.35 -5.13
C THR A 41 -38.07 -4.11 -6.46
N GLY A 42 -37.30 -3.62 -7.44
CA GLY A 42 -37.12 -4.28 -8.73
C GLY A 42 -36.40 -5.63 -8.64
N MET A 43 -35.50 -5.81 -7.68
CA MET A 43 -34.82 -7.09 -7.47
C MET A 43 -35.74 -8.13 -6.81
N MET A 44 -36.57 -7.71 -5.85
CA MET A 44 -37.52 -8.61 -5.17
C MET A 44 -38.59 -9.16 -6.12
N THR A 45 -39.09 -8.32 -7.04
CA THR A 45 -40.09 -8.73 -8.04
C THR A 45 -39.50 -9.63 -9.12
N ALA A 46 -38.23 -9.45 -9.47
CA ALA A 46 -37.56 -10.26 -10.49
C ALA A 46 -37.16 -11.68 -10.00
N PHE A 47 -36.68 -11.83 -8.76
CA PHE A 47 -36.16 -13.10 -8.25
C PHE A 47 -37.13 -13.85 -7.30
N GLY A 48 -38.19 -13.19 -6.84
CA GLY A 48 -39.12 -13.74 -5.85
C GLY A 48 -38.49 -13.81 -4.44
N ALA A 49 -39.31 -13.54 -3.42
CA ALA A 49 -38.81 -13.31 -2.06
C ALA A 49 -38.28 -14.59 -1.36
N PHE A 50 -39.07 -15.68 -1.28
CA PHE A 50 -38.74 -16.82 -0.40
C PHE A 50 -38.95 -18.23 -0.99
N LEU A 51 -39.73 -18.41 -2.06
CA LEU A 51 -40.30 -19.72 -2.38
C LEU A 51 -39.47 -20.63 -3.31
N HIS A 52 -38.47 -20.12 -4.04
CA HIS A 52 -37.76 -20.90 -5.06
C HIS A 52 -36.27 -21.14 -4.72
N LYS A 53 -35.66 -22.18 -5.31
CA LYS A 53 -34.23 -22.52 -5.12
C LYS A 53 -33.27 -21.43 -5.64
N GLY A 54 -33.77 -20.46 -6.41
CA GLY A 54 -33.06 -19.26 -6.85
C GLY A 54 -33.58 -17.95 -6.26
N SER A 55 -34.35 -18.00 -5.16
CA SER A 55 -34.96 -16.81 -4.56
C SER A 55 -33.96 -15.86 -3.91
N PHE A 56 -34.33 -14.58 -3.89
CA PHE A 56 -33.47 -13.46 -3.54
C PHE A 56 -32.79 -13.63 -2.16
N CYS A 57 -33.54 -13.98 -1.12
CA CYS A 57 -33.05 -14.03 0.27
C CYS A 57 -32.12 -15.21 0.61
N ARG A 58 -31.84 -16.13 -0.33
CA ARG A 58 -30.92 -17.26 -0.10
C ARG A 58 -29.46 -16.95 -0.44
N ASN A 59 -29.21 -15.92 -1.23
CA ASN A 59 -27.86 -15.48 -1.57
C ASN A 59 -27.37 -14.44 -0.54
N TRP A 60 -26.21 -14.67 0.08
CA TRP A 60 -25.66 -13.74 1.09
C TRP A 60 -25.43 -12.32 0.53
N PHE A 61 -25.08 -12.19 -0.75
CA PHE A 61 -24.93 -10.89 -1.40
C PHE A 61 -26.27 -10.14 -1.57
N ASN A 62 -27.35 -10.86 -1.84
CA ASN A 62 -28.69 -10.28 -1.96
C ASN A 62 -29.26 -9.89 -0.58
N LEU A 63 -28.86 -10.59 0.48
CA LEU A 63 -29.15 -10.21 1.87
C LEU A 63 -28.44 -8.90 2.26
N LEU A 64 -27.22 -8.67 1.77
CA LEU A 64 -26.53 -7.39 1.95
C LEU A 64 -27.26 -6.25 1.21
N ASP A 65 -27.75 -6.48 -0.01
CA ASP A 65 -28.62 -5.53 -0.71
C ASP A 65 -29.89 -5.17 0.09
N LEU A 66 -30.54 -6.18 0.66
CA LEU A 66 -31.72 -5.98 1.49
C LEU A 66 -31.39 -5.13 2.73
N LEU A 67 -30.25 -5.39 3.35
CA LEU A 67 -29.78 -4.64 4.51
C LEU A 67 -29.46 -3.19 4.14
N VAL A 68 -28.82 -2.93 3.00
CA VAL A 68 -28.53 -1.56 2.52
C VAL A 68 -29.81 -0.77 2.26
N VAL A 69 -30.80 -1.39 1.63
CA VAL A 69 -32.11 -0.76 1.40
C VAL A 69 -32.86 -0.56 2.72
N GLY A 70 -32.78 -1.52 3.66
CA GLY A 70 -33.45 -1.47 4.96
C GLY A 70 -32.84 -0.49 5.97
N VAL A 71 -31.54 -0.21 5.87
CA VAL A 71 -30.82 0.77 6.71
C VAL A 71 -30.80 2.17 6.08
N SER A 72 -31.23 2.30 4.82
CA SER A 72 -31.32 3.60 4.15
C SER A 72 -32.23 4.55 4.94
N PRO A 73 -31.77 5.76 5.29
CA PRO A 73 -32.56 6.67 6.10
C PRO A 73 -33.84 7.07 5.35
N CYS A 74 -34.99 6.73 5.94
CA CYS A 74 -36.29 7.19 5.45
C CYS A 74 -36.40 8.70 5.73
N PRO A 75 -36.69 9.55 4.74
CA PRO A 75 -36.83 10.99 4.97
C PRO A 75 -37.93 11.27 5.99
N GLY A 76 -37.57 11.76 7.18
CA GLY A 76 -38.53 12.19 8.21
C GLY A 76 -38.49 11.42 9.54
N VAL A 77 -37.68 10.36 9.68
CA VAL A 77 -37.47 9.70 10.98
C VAL A 77 -36.15 10.20 11.59
N PRO A 78 -36.17 10.91 12.73
CA PRO A 78 -34.96 11.26 13.45
C PRO A 78 -34.37 9.99 14.09
N MET A 79 -33.57 9.24 13.33
CA MET A 79 -32.77 8.13 13.86
C MET A 79 -31.60 8.72 14.66
N SER A 80 -31.81 8.90 15.96
CA SER A 80 -30.76 9.18 16.93
C SER A 80 -29.90 7.93 17.13
N GLY A 81 -28.62 8.02 16.77
CA GLY A 81 -27.58 7.13 17.29
C GLY A 81 -27.23 5.85 16.51
N CYS A 82 -27.84 5.56 15.36
CA CYS A 82 -27.30 4.48 14.51
C CYS A 82 -26.01 4.95 13.80
N PRO A 83 -24.90 4.18 13.87
CA PRO A 83 -23.72 4.52 13.11
C PRO A 83 -24.07 4.47 11.62
N ARG A 84 -23.99 5.63 10.98
CA ARG A 84 -24.20 5.84 9.54
C ARG A 84 -23.02 5.25 8.77
N VAL A 85 -22.82 3.94 8.90
CA VAL A 85 -21.83 3.22 8.11
C VAL A 85 -22.48 3.04 6.75
N GLY A 86 -22.03 3.82 5.78
CA GLY A 86 -22.33 3.60 4.37
C GLY A 86 -21.77 2.27 3.91
N VAL A 87 -22.42 1.16 4.24
CA VAL A 87 -22.09 -0.15 3.67
C VAL A 87 -22.73 -0.26 2.29
N SER A 88 -22.50 0.70 1.39
CA SER A 88 -22.86 0.57 -0.03
C SER A 88 -21.79 -0.20 -0.82
N LEU A 89 -21.12 -1.15 -0.16
CA LEU A 89 -20.16 -2.05 -0.76
C LEU A 89 -20.73 -3.45 -0.66
N THR A 90 -21.44 -3.94 -1.68
CA THR A 90 -21.35 -5.36 -2.10
C THR A 90 -22.18 -5.82 -3.30
N SER A 91 -23.01 -5.00 -3.95
CA SER A 91 -23.93 -5.55 -4.98
C SER A 91 -23.85 -5.03 -6.41
N ALA A 92 -23.31 -3.83 -6.68
CA ALA A 92 -23.19 -3.37 -8.08
C ALA A 92 -22.00 -3.97 -8.83
N CYS A 93 -20.90 -4.17 -8.11
CA CYS A 93 -19.75 -4.92 -8.54
C CYS A 93 -19.39 -5.76 -7.32
N PRO A 94 -19.74 -7.06 -7.26
CA PRO A 94 -18.99 -7.92 -6.37
C PRO A 94 -17.52 -7.66 -6.72
N PRO A 95 -16.64 -7.23 -5.79
CA PRO A 95 -15.20 -7.40 -6.01
C PRO A 95 -15.04 -8.81 -6.56
N PRO A 96 -14.32 -8.99 -7.70
CA PRO A 96 -14.42 -10.19 -8.53
C PRO A 96 -14.46 -11.37 -7.58
N GLN A 97 -15.55 -12.14 -7.56
CA GLN A 97 -15.83 -13.08 -6.44
C GLN A 97 -14.61 -13.94 -6.11
N HIS A 98 -13.82 -14.23 -7.16
CA HIS A 98 -12.47 -14.79 -7.09
C HIS A 98 -11.50 -14.08 -6.14
N VAL A 99 -11.35 -12.77 -6.16
CA VAL A 99 -10.45 -12.01 -5.26
C VAL A 99 -10.90 -12.12 -3.80
N VAL A 100 -12.19 -11.96 -3.50
CA VAL A 100 -12.69 -12.11 -2.11
C VAL A 100 -12.51 -13.55 -1.63
N GLN A 101 -12.80 -14.52 -2.49
CA GLN A 101 -12.60 -15.93 -2.19
C GLN A 101 -11.13 -16.26 -1.97
N CYS A 102 -10.21 -15.68 -2.75
CA CYS A 102 -8.76 -15.79 -2.53
C CYS A 102 -8.34 -15.21 -1.17
N VAL A 103 -8.91 -14.08 -0.74
CA VAL A 103 -8.65 -13.50 0.59
C VAL A 103 -9.14 -14.43 1.70
N PHE A 104 -10.34 -15.00 1.60
CA PHE A 104 -10.84 -15.95 2.60
C PHE A 104 -9.99 -17.22 2.68
N VAL A 105 -9.55 -17.74 1.54
CA VAL A 105 -8.62 -18.89 1.50
C VAL A 105 -7.30 -18.51 2.19
N ALA A 106 -6.75 -17.33 1.91
CA ALA A 106 -5.52 -16.85 2.56
C ALA A 106 -5.69 -16.66 4.08
N ILE A 107 -6.78 -16.04 4.54
CA ILE A 107 -7.06 -15.83 5.97
C ILE A 107 -7.10 -17.17 6.72
N ARG A 108 -7.78 -18.18 6.16
CA ARG A 108 -7.87 -19.50 6.78
C ARG A 108 -6.50 -20.16 6.94
N THR A 109 -5.59 -19.93 6.00
CA THR A 109 -4.23 -20.49 6.05
C THR A 109 -3.29 -19.75 7.01
N ILE A 110 -3.47 -18.43 7.17
CA ILE A 110 -2.63 -17.59 8.04
C ILE A 110 -3.14 -17.59 9.50
N GLY A 111 -4.42 -17.95 9.70
CA GLY A 111 -5.09 -17.88 11.00
C GLY A 111 -4.32 -18.53 12.15
N ASN A 112 -3.65 -19.65 11.92
CA ASN A 112 -2.85 -20.33 12.95
C ASN A 112 -1.71 -19.44 13.49
N ILE A 113 -0.99 -18.75 12.59
CA ILE A 113 0.12 -17.88 13.00
C ILE A 113 -0.41 -16.61 13.67
N MET A 114 -1.52 -16.07 13.15
CA MET A 114 -2.19 -14.91 13.77
C MET A 114 -2.64 -15.19 15.20
N ILE A 115 -3.23 -16.37 15.45
CA ILE A 115 -3.63 -16.79 16.80
C ILE A 115 -2.41 -16.85 17.72
N VAL A 116 -1.30 -17.45 17.26
CA VAL A 116 -0.05 -17.51 18.04
C VAL A 116 0.46 -16.10 18.36
N THR A 117 0.45 -15.17 17.41
CA THR A 117 0.87 -13.78 17.66
C THR A 117 -0.03 -13.05 18.65
N THR A 118 -1.35 -13.23 18.57
CA THR A 118 -2.30 -12.59 19.49
C THR A 118 -2.15 -13.17 20.90
N LEU A 119 -1.93 -14.48 21.05
CA LEU A 119 -1.66 -15.09 22.35
C LEU A 119 -0.37 -14.56 22.98
N LEU A 120 0.68 -14.39 22.18
CA LEU A 120 1.93 -13.82 22.64
C LEU A 120 1.77 -12.36 23.06
N GLN A 121 1.06 -11.56 22.27
CA GLN A 121 0.72 -10.17 22.61
C GLN A 121 -0.09 -10.10 23.92
N PHE A 122 -1.02 -11.04 24.13
CA PHE A 122 -1.75 -11.16 25.40
C PHE A 122 -0.82 -11.48 26.58
N MET A 123 0.13 -12.41 26.43
CA MET A 123 1.11 -12.72 27.48
C MET A 123 1.95 -11.50 27.85
N PHE A 124 2.48 -10.76 26.85
CA PHE A 124 3.23 -9.53 27.09
C PHE A 124 2.36 -8.41 27.68
N ALA A 125 1.09 -8.32 27.31
CA ALA A 125 0.16 -7.35 27.89
C ALA A 125 -0.07 -7.66 29.38
N CYS A 126 -0.25 -8.92 29.77
CA CYS A 126 -0.36 -9.32 31.17
C CYS A 126 0.90 -8.94 31.97
N ILE A 127 2.09 -9.17 31.41
CA ILE A 127 3.36 -8.75 32.03
C ILE A 127 3.42 -7.22 32.14
N GLY A 128 3.06 -6.49 31.07
CA GLY A 128 3.04 -5.04 31.06
C GLY A 128 2.09 -4.45 32.10
N VAL A 129 0.90 -5.03 32.29
CA VAL A 129 -0.03 -4.62 33.35
C VAL A 129 0.60 -4.79 34.73
N GLN A 130 1.30 -5.90 34.98
CA GLN A 130 1.98 -6.09 36.27
C GLN A 130 3.12 -5.09 36.51
N LEU A 131 3.78 -4.62 35.45
CA LEU A 131 4.90 -3.67 35.55
C LEU A 131 4.44 -2.21 35.66
N PHE A 132 3.41 -1.81 34.92
CA PHE A 132 3.10 -0.41 34.62
C PHE A 132 1.72 0.09 35.05
N LYS A 133 0.85 -0.79 35.58
CA LYS A 133 -0.49 -0.41 36.01
C LYS A 133 -0.45 0.81 36.94
N GLY A 134 -1.22 1.85 36.62
CA GLY A 134 -1.34 3.07 37.42
C GLY A 134 -0.11 3.98 37.41
N LYS A 135 0.94 3.69 36.62
CA LYS A 135 2.21 4.45 36.63
C LYS A 135 2.40 5.43 35.47
N PHE A 136 1.45 5.46 34.53
CA PHE A 136 1.52 6.31 33.33
C PHE A 136 0.77 7.64 33.46
N TYR A 137 0.37 7.97 34.68
CA TYR A 137 -0.24 9.25 34.99
C TYR A 137 0.81 10.35 35.09
N SER A 138 0.46 11.53 34.60
CA SER A 138 1.29 12.73 34.73
C SER A 138 0.44 13.97 34.95
N CYS A 139 1.05 14.98 35.58
CA CYS A 139 0.48 16.31 35.65
C CYS A 139 0.86 17.09 34.40
N THR A 140 0.01 18.03 33.97
CA THR A 140 0.38 19.01 32.92
C THR A 140 1.49 19.97 33.35
N ASP A 141 1.75 20.10 34.65
CA ASP A 141 2.86 20.85 35.24
C ASP A 141 3.94 19.85 35.71
N GLU A 142 5.10 19.87 35.06
CA GLU A 142 6.23 18.95 35.33
C GLU A 142 6.77 19.06 36.76
N ALA A 143 6.53 20.18 37.44
CA ALA A 143 6.99 20.38 38.82
C ALA A 143 6.14 19.63 39.86
N LYS A 144 4.97 19.10 39.49
CA LYS A 144 4.03 18.43 40.41
C LYS A 144 3.97 16.93 40.12
N HIS A 145 4.29 16.12 41.12
CA HIS A 145 4.40 14.67 40.98
C HIS A 145 3.26 13.90 41.64
N THR A 146 2.28 14.56 42.28
CA THR A 146 1.15 13.86 42.93
C THR A 146 -0.18 14.45 42.49
N PRO A 147 -1.27 13.66 42.46
CA PRO A 147 -2.61 14.13 42.11
C PRO A 147 -3.15 15.17 43.10
N GLY A 148 -2.70 15.12 44.36
CA GLY A 148 -3.05 16.12 45.37
C GLY A 148 -2.48 17.51 45.07
N GLU A 149 -1.26 17.55 44.53
CA GLU A 149 -0.54 18.79 44.18
C GLU A 149 -0.90 19.32 42.78
N CYS A 150 -1.35 18.45 41.88
CA CYS A 150 -1.75 18.79 40.51
C CYS A 150 -3.12 19.48 40.45
N LYS A 151 -3.26 20.61 41.16
CA LYS A 151 -4.48 21.41 41.24
C LYS A 151 -4.19 22.90 41.04
N GLY A 152 -5.22 23.64 40.61
CA GLY A 152 -5.12 25.07 40.34
C GLY A 152 -4.52 25.36 38.96
N THR A 153 -3.88 26.52 38.83
CA THR A 153 -3.31 27.00 37.56
C THR A 153 -1.78 27.09 37.63
N PHE A 154 -1.15 27.04 36.46
CA PHE A 154 0.29 27.23 36.27
C PHE A 154 0.57 28.11 35.05
N LEU A 155 1.78 28.67 34.98
CA LEU A 155 2.23 29.53 33.91
C LEU A 155 2.99 28.69 32.87
N VAL A 156 2.64 28.87 31.60
CA VAL A 156 3.33 28.29 30.45
C VAL A 156 4.01 29.41 29.67
N TYR A 157 5.33 29.29 29.51
CA TYR A 157 6.13 30.21 28.70
C TYR A 157 6.27 29.65 27.28
N LYS A 158 5.59 30.27 26.31
CA LYS A 158 5.70 29.87 24.91
C LYS A 158 7.10 30.20 24.40
N ASP A 159 7.80 29.22 23.82
CA ASP A 159 9.14 29.37 23.23
C ASP A 159 10.20 29.94 24.20
N GLY A 160 9.99 29.78 25.50
CA GLY A 160 10.87 30.34 26.53
C GLY A 160 10.75 31.85 26.73
N ASP A 161 9.76 32.52 26.11
CA ASP A 161 9.52 33.94 26.32
C ASP A 161 8.85 34.18 27.69
N VAL A 162 9.66 34.73 28.61
CA VAL A 162 9.23 35.06 29.97
C VAL A 162 8.28 36.25 30.02
N SER A 163 8.24 37.07 28.95
CA SER A 163 7.48 38.32 28.93
C SER A 163 5.98 38.14 28.70
N HIS A 164 5.55 37.03 28.07
CA HIS A 164 4.14 36.75 27.78
C HIS A 164 3.72 35.34 28.26
N PRO A 165 3.57 35.13 29.58
CA PRO A 165 3.14 33.85 30.10
C PRO A 165 1.66 33.60 29.81
N ALA A 166 1.33 32.37 29.44
CA ALA A 166 -0.05 31.90 29.31
C ALA A 166 -0.46 31.12 30.56
N VAL A 167 -1.62 31.43 31.14
CA VAL A 167 -2.17 30.68 32.27
C VAL A 167 -2.88 29.43 31.75
N ARG A 168 -2.59 28.27 32.35
CA ARG A 168 -3.26 26.99 32.06
C ARG A 168 -3.67 26.30 33.36
N GLU A 169 -4.68 25.45 33.30
CA GLU A 169 -5.10 24.62 34.43
C GLU A 169 -4.22 23.37 34.55
N ARG A 170 -3.94 22.98 35.80
CA ARG A 170 -3.27 21.72 36.10
C ARG A 170 -4.26 20.57 35.98
N LEU A 171 -3.92 19.56 35.18
CA LEU A 171 -4.73 18.38 34.97
C LEU A 171 -3.88 17.13 35.20
N TRP A 172 -4.33 16.29 36.14
CA TRP A 172 -3.79 14.95 36.33
C TRP A 172 -4.46 14.02 35.32
N HIS A 173 -3.69 13.54 34.35
CA HIS A 173 -4.21 12.75 33.25
C HIS A 173 -3.35 11.52 33.00
N ASN A 174 -3.97 10.49 32.42
CA ASN A 174 -3.28 9.28 32.02
C ASN A 174 -2.81 9.39 30.57
N SER A 175 -1.78 8.63 30.22
CA SER A 175 -1.36 8.45 28.84
C SER A 175 -2.44 7.73 28.01
N ASP A 176 -2.65 8.18 26.77
CA ASP A 176 -3.60 7.58 25.81
C ASP A 176 -3.35 6.08 25.62
N PHE A 177 -2.08 5.70 25.55
CA PHE A 177 -1.62 4.31 25.59
C PHE A 177 -1.06 4.02 26.98
N ASN A 178 -1.69 3.10 27.70
CA ASN A 178 -1.36 2.70 29.06
C ASN A 178 -1.55 1.19 29.27
N PHE A 179 -1.21 0.71 30.48
CA PHE A 179 -1.25 -0.70 30.86
C PHE A 179 -2.12 -0.93 32.11
N ASP A 180 -3.20 -0.16 32.28
CA ASP A 180 -4.05 -0.30 33.48
C ASP A 180 -4.91 -1.57 33.46
N ASN A 181 -5.23 -2.04 32.25
CA ASN A 181 -5.89 -3.31 32.02
C ASN A 181 -5.30 -4.00 30.78
N VAL A 182 -5.55 -5.30 30.66
CA VAL A 182 -4.94 -6.13 29.61
C VAL A 182 -5.31 -5.65 28.22
N LEU A 183 -6.54 -5.19 27.99
CA LEU A 183 -6.97 -4.71 26.67
C LEU A 183 -6.26 -3.40 26.28
N ALA A 184 -6.13 -2.46 27.20
CA ALA A 184 -5.34 -1.23 27.00
C ALA A 184 -3.87 -1.55 26.73
N GLY A 185 -3.28 -2.48 27.50
CA GLY A 185 -1.93 -2.97 27.29
C GLY A 185 -1.76 -3.66 25.93
N MET A 186 -2.74 -4.45 25.48
CA MET A 186 -2.73 -5.03 24.13
C MET A 186 -2.78 -3.94 23.05
N MET A 187 -3.59 -2.89 23.22
CA MET A 187 -3.61 -1.77 22.27
C MET A 187 -2.29 -0.99 22.25
N ALA A 188 -1.67 -0.76 23.41
CA ALA A 188 -0.35 -0.14 23.50
C ALA A 188 0.73 -1.00 22.84
N LEU A 189 0.70 -2.32 23.06
CA LEU A 189 1.62 -3.25 22.40
C LEU A 189 1.34 -3.39 20.90
N PHE A 190 0.11 -3.19 20.46
CA PHE A 190 -0.24 -3.15 19.03
C PHE A 190 0.44 -1.95 18.35
N THR A 191 0.39 -0.75 18.91
CA THR A 191 1.09 0.41 18.33
C THR A 191 2.61 0.24 18.34
N VAL A 192 3.16 -0.39 19.38
CA VAL A 192 4.58 -0.78 19.39
C VAL A 192 4.90 -1.78 18.27
N SER A 193 4.01 -2.75 18.00
CA SER A 193 4.21 -3.73 16.91
C SER A 193 4.18 -3.12 15.52
N THR A 194 3.48 -2.00 15.34
CA THR A 194 3.47 -1.25 14.08
C THR A 194 4.62 -0.26 13.96
N PHE A 195 5.50 -0.18 14.97
CA PHE A 195 6.58 0.79 15.07
C PHE A 195 6.13 2.26 15.07
N GLU A 196 4.89 2.53 15.47
CA GLU A 196 4.32 3.88 15.51
C GLU A 196 4.29 4.41 16.94
N GLY A 197 4.97 5.52 17.21
CA GLY A 197 4.98 6.15 18.53
C GLY A 197 5.64 5.34 19.66
N TRP A 198 6.26 4.19 19.36
CA TRP A 198 6.89 3.31 20.35
C TRP A 198 8.00 3.98 21.19
N PRO A 199 8.82 4.92 20.68
CA PRO A 199 9.84 5.56 21.52
C PRO A 199 9.19 6.44 22.60
N ALA A 200 8.09 7.11 22.27
CA ALA A 200 7.36 7.93 23.24
C ALA A 200 6.77 7.08 24.38
N LEU A 201 6.21 5.91 24.05
CA LEU A 201 5.71 4.97 25.04
C LEU A 201 6.85 4.38 25.89
N LEU A 202 7.99 4.05 25.25
CA LEU A 202 9.18 3.57 25.94
C LEU A 202 9.71 4.61 26.94
N TYR A 203 9.85 5.87 26.55
CA TYR A 203 10.32 6.92 27.46
C TYR A 203 9.37 7.13 28.63
N LYS A 204 8.05 7.14 28.39
CA LYS A 204 7.06 7.16 29.47
C LYS A 204 7.21 5.97 30.42
N ALA A 205 7.54 4.79 29.89
CA ALA A 205 7.76 3.60 30.70
C ALA A 205 9.07 3.63 31.49
N ILE A 206 10.14 4.23 30.94
CA ILE A 206 11.42 4.45 31.64
C ILE A 206 11.24 5.43 32.79
N ASP A 207 10.47 6.50 32.55
CA ASP A 207 10.22 7.54 33.54
C ASP A 207 9.13 7.15 34.56
N ALA A 208 8.45 6.01 34.35
CA ALA A 208 7.37 5.54 35.21
C ALA A 208 7.88 5.21 36.62
N ASN A 209 7.29 5.86 37.62
CA ASN A 209 7.71 5.74 39.01
C ASN A 209 6.84 4.74 39.80
N ALA A 210 5.85 5.22 40.54
CA ALA A 210 4.97 4.45 41.41
C ALA A 210 3.51 4.78 41.09
N GLU A 211 2.58 3.98 41.61
CA GLU A 211 1.15 4.26 41.46
C GLU A 211 0.82 5.62 42.09
N ASP A 212 -0.01 6.40 41.39
CA ASP A 212 -0.40 7.77 41.77
C ASP A 212 0.78 8.76 41.94
N GLN A 213 1.94 8.43 41.36
CA GLN A 213 3.11 9.31 41.31
C GLN A 213 3.48 9.62 39.86
N GLY A 214 3.89 10.87 39.64
CA GLY A 214 4.27 11.38 38.33
C GLY A 214 5.61 10.82 37.89
N PRO A 215 5.95 10.99 36.61
CA PRO A 215 7.18 10.46 36.05
C PRO A 215 8.40 11.11 36.71
N ILE A 216 9.49 10.33 36.82
CA ILE A 216 10.82 10.79 37.21
C ILE A 216 11.75 10.47 36.04
N TYR A 217 12.41 11.50 35.52
CA TYR A 217 13.27 11.38 34.35
C TYR A 217 14.38 10.33 34.55
N ASN A 218 14.49 9.38 33.61
CA ASN A 218 15.47 8.29 33.60
C ASN A 218 15.46 7.42 34.87
N TYR A 219 14.29 7.19 35.47
CA TYR A 219 14.20 6.45 36.73
C TYR A 219 14.56 4.96 36.59
N ARG A 220 14.01 4.27 35.58
CA ARG A 220 14.18 2.81 35.39
C ARG A 220 14.51 2.48 33.94
N VAL A 221 15.73 2.73 33.55
CA VAL A 221 16.20 2.46 32.18
C VAL A 221 16.18 0.96 31.85
N GLU A 222 16.22 0.07 32.85
CA GLU A 222 16.19 -1.39 32.66
C GLU A 222 14.88 -1.87 32.01
N ILE A 223 13.80 -1.11 32.19
CA ILE A 223 12.49 -1.38 31.60
C ILE A 223 12.54 -1.40 30.07
N SER A 224 13.52 -0.72 29.46
CA SER A 224 13.72 -0.75 28.01
C SER A 224 13.86 -2.17 27.45
N ILE A 225 14.43 -3.10 28.23
CA ILE A 225 14.59 -4.51 27.84
C ILE A 225 13.24 -5.15 27.51
N PHE A 226 12.17 -4.83 28.25
CA PHE A 226 10.82 -5.36 27.98
C PHE A 226 10.35 -5.01 26.56
N PHE A 227 10.49 -3.74 26.16
CA PHE A 227 10.06 -3.27 24.84
C PHE A 227 10.95 -3.82 23.72
N ILE A 228 12.28 -3.85 23.93
CA ILE A 228 13.22 -4.37 22.91
C ILE A 228 12.99 -5.86 22.68
N VAL A 229 12.80 -6.66 23.73
CA VAL A 229 12.50 -8.09 23.60
C VAL A 229 11.16 -8.28 22.90
N TYR A 230 10.12 -7.55 23.29
CA TYR A 230 8.81 -7.60 22.63
C TYR A 230 8.91 -7.29 21.13
N ILE A 231 9.63 -6.22 20.76
CA ILE A 231 9.86 -5.81 19.38
C ILE A 231 10.54 -6.92 18.57
N ILE A 232 11.63 -7.49 19.08
CA ILE A 232 12.36 -8.55 18.37
C ILE A 232 11.46 -9.77 18.14
N VAL A 233 10.74 -10.19 19.19
CA VAL A 233 9.87 -11.35 19.16
C VAL A 233 8.74 -11.14 18.15
N ILE A 234 8.03 -10.01 18.21
CA ILE A 234 6.92 -9.73 17.28
C ILE A 234 7.41 -9.51 15.85
N ALA A 235 8.54 -8.84 15.64
CA ALA A 235 9.11 -8.66 14.31
C ALA A 235 9.44 -10.00 13.64
N PHE A 236 9.96 -10.97 14.40
CA PHE A 236 10.19 -12.33 13.91
C PHE A 236 8.88 -12.99 13.44
N PHE A 237 7.82 -12.91 14.24
CA PHE A 237 6.53 -13.46 13.84
C PHE A 237 5.88 -12.72 12.66
N MET A 238 5.99 -11.40 12.59
CA MET A 238 5.48 -10.60 11.47
C MET A 238 6.16 -10.99 10.15
N MET A 239 7.48 -11.18 10.16
CA MET A 239 8.21 -11.72 9.01
C MET A 239 7.73 -13.12 8.64
N ASN A 240 7.52 -14.00 9.62
CA ASN A 240 7.04 -15.36 9.37
C ASN A 240 5.61 -15.39 8.80
N ILE A 241 4.72 -14.48 9.22
CA ILE A 241 3.38 -14.31 8.64
C ILE A 241 3.50 -13.90 7.16
N PHE A 242 4.34 -12.91 6.87
CA PHE A 242 4.56 -12.42 5.51
C PHE A 242 5.12 -13.51 4.59
N VAL A 243 6.18 -14.20 5.01
CA VAL A 243 6.79 -15.30 4.26
C VAL A 243 5.79 -16.44 4.07
N GLY A 244 5.03 -16.80 5.12
CA GLY A 244 3.98 -17.81 5.04
C GLY A 244 2.93 -17.48 3.98
N PHE A 245 2.40 -16.25 3.99
CA PHE A 245 1.43 -15.79 3.00
C PHE A 245 2.00 -15.84 1.57
N VAL A 246 3.22 -15.35 1.37
CA VAL A 246 3.87 -15.34 0.05
C VAL A 246 4.08 -16.77 -0.46
N ILE A 247 4.53 -17.71 0.38
CA ILE A 247 4.70 -19.11 -0.02
C ILE A 247 3.36 -19.75 -0.39
N ILE A 248 2.32 -19.54 0.43
CA ILE A 248 0.99 -20.12 0.18
C ILE A 248 0.40 -19.58 -1.12
N THR A 249 0.50 -18.28 -1.36
CA THR A 249 0.00 -17.66 -2.59
C THR A 249 0.77 -18.14 -3.82
N PHE A 250 2.11 -18.24 -3.76
CA PHE A 250 2.91 -18.79 -4.85
C PHE A 250 2.63 -20.27 -5.12
N ARG A 251 2.40 -21.08 -4.09
CA ARG A 251 1.99 -22.48 -4.27
C ARG A 251 0.59 -22.58 -4.88
N ALA A 252 -0.38 -21.83 -4.37
CA ALA A 252 -1.74 -21.85 -4.91
C ALA A 252 -1.80 -21.41 -6.38
N GLN A 253 -1.10 -20.34 -6.75
CA GLN A 253 -1.01 -19.89 -8.14
C GLN A 253 -0.16 -20.85 -8.99
N GLY A 254 0.94 -21.33 -8.43
CA GLY A 254 1.89 -22.22 -9.10
C GLY A 254 1.40 -23.65 -9.27
N GLU A 255 0.42 -24.12 -8.50
CA GLU A 255 -0.25 -25.41 -8.68
C GLU A 255 -1.49 -25.27 -9.56
N SER A 256 -2.27 -24.20 -9.43
CA SER A 256 -3.49 -24.00 -10.24
C SER A 256 -3.20 -23.79 -11.72
N GLU A 257 -2.12 -23.09 -12.08
CA GLU A 257 -1.73 -22.89 -13.48
C GLU A 257 -1.27 -24.18 -14.18
N TYR A 258 -0.85 -25.19 -13.40
CA TYR A 258 -0.24 -26.43 -13.90
C TYR A 258 -1.04 -27.69 -13.60
N ARG A 259 -2.18 -27.59 -12.89
CA ARG A 259 -2.95 -28.74 -12.39
C ARG A 259 -3.41 -29.71 -13.49
N ASN A 260 -3.47 -29.25 -14.75
CA ASN A 260 -3.97 -30.01 -15.90
C ASN A 260 -3.05 -29.93 -17.14
N CYS A 261 -1.77 -29.55 -17.01
CA CYS A 261 -0.84 -29.50 -18.14
C CYS A 261 0.11 -30.70 -18.14
N GLU A 262 0.26 -31.39 -19.28
CA GLU A 262 1.27 -32.44 -19.47
C GLU A 262 2.70 -31.89 -19.53
N LEU A 263 2.88 -30.62 -19.91
CA LEU A 263 4.18 -29.98 -20.05
C LEU A 263 4.64 -29.29 -18.75
N ASP A 264 5.91 -29.45 -18.41
CA ASP A 264 6.59 -28.72 -17.33
C ASP A 264 6.72 -27.21 -17.63
N LYS A 265 6.92 -26.39 -16.58
CA LYS A 265 7.07 -24.92 -16.66
C LYS A 265 8.11 -24.49 -17.70
N ASN A 266 9.28 -25.16 -17.68
CA ASN A 266 10.38 -24.82 -18.57
C ASN A 266 10.07 -25.16 -20.03
N GLN A 267 9.40 -26.29 -20.27
CA GLN A 267 9.02 -26.72 -21.61
C GLN A 267 7.99 -25.76 -22.21
N ARG A 268 6.97 -25.38 -21.44
CA ARG A 268 5.95 -24.43 -21.88
C ARG A 268 6.56 -23.06 -22.20
N GLN A 269 7.46 -22.55 -21.35
CA GLN A 269 8.15 -21.28 -21.61
C GLN A 269 8.99 -21.33 -22.90
N CYS A 270 9.66 -22.45 -23.19
CA CYS A 270 10.38 -22.61 -24.46
C CYS A 270 9.45 -22.66 -25.67
N VAL A 271 8.35 -23.41 -25.59
CA VAL A 271 7.36 -23.49 -26.68
C VAL A 271 6.72 -22.13 -26.93
N GLU A 272 6.30 -21.44 -25.87
CA GLU A 272 5.72 -20.10 -25.97
C GLU A 272 6.70 -19.10 -26.57
N TYR A 273 7.97 -19.13 -26.15
CA TYR A 273 9.00 -18.29 -26.74
C TYR A 273 9.21 -18.59 -28.23
N ALA A 274 9.29 -19.87 -28.60
CA ALA A 274 9.47 -20.28 -29.99
C ALA A 274 8.30 -19.85 -30.87
N LEU A 275 7.07 -19.97 -30.37
CA LEU A 275 5.86 -19.58 -31.09
C LEU A 275 5.68 -18.05 -31.18
N LYS A 276 6.07 -17.30 -30.15
CA LYS A 276 5.94 -15.83 -30.11
C LYS A 276 7.16 -15.09 -30.68
N ALA A 277 8.25 -15.79 -31.00
CA ALA A 277 9.46 -15.16 -31.50
C ALA A 277 9.22 -14.47 -32.84
N GLN A 278 9.24 -13.14 -32.83
CA GLN A 278 9.25 -12.34 -34.06
C GLN A 278 10.68 -11.95 -34.44
N PRO A 279 10.98 -11.87 -35.76
CA PRO A 279 12.29 -11.45 -36.22
C PRO A 279 12.57 -10.01 -35.79
N LEU A 280 13.73 -9.78 -35.18
CA LEU A 280 14.18 -8.44 -34.82
C LEU A 280 14.48 -7.64 -36.09
N ARG A 281 13.75 -6.55 -36.31
CA ARG A 281 13.99 -5.63 -37.42
C ARG A 281 15.24 -4.79 -37.13
N ARG A 282 16.39 -5.16 -37.70
CA ARG A 282 17.61 -4.34 -37.67
C ARG A 282 17.62 -3.39 -38.87
N TYR A 283 17.69 -2.09 -38.62
CA TYR A 283 17.87 -1.10 -39.70
C TYR A 283 19.33 -1.06 -40.12
N ILE A 284 19.59 -1.29 -41.40
CA ILE A 284 20.92 -1.15 -42.01
C ILE A 284 20.78 -0.14 -43.16
N PRO A 285 21.44 1.04 -43.10
CA PRO A 285 21.34 2.05 -44.15
C PRO A 285 22.09 1.60 -45.41
N LYS A 286 21.53 1.91 -46.58
CA LYS A 286 22.13 1.58 -47.89
C LYS A 286 23.17 2.60 -48.37
N ASN A 287 23.04 3.86 -47.96
CA ASN A 287 23.91 4.95 -48.43
C ASN A 287 25.26 4.94 -47.71
N ARG A 288 26.37 5.10 -48.45
CA ARG A 288 27.74 5.03 -47.90
C ARG A 288 28.01 6.06 -46.79
N SER A 289 27.55 7.30 -46.94
CA SER A 289 27.74 8.36 -45.94
C SER A 289 26.88 8.14 -44.69
N GLN A 290 25.63 7.69 -44.87
CA GLN A 290 24.74 7.36 -43.75
C GLN A 290 25.24 6.13 -42.98
N TYR A 291 25.79 5.13 -43.69
CA TYR A 291 26.37 3.93 -43.08
C TYR A 291 27.56 4.27 -42.17
N ARG A 292 28.40 5.24 -42.54
CA ARG A 292 29.52 5.69 -41.68
C ARG A 292 29.02 6.29 -40.36
N VAL A 293 28.00 7.16 -40.42
CA VAL A 293 27.39 7.76 -39.22
C VAL A 293 26.67 6.69 -38.38
N TRP A 294 25.94 5.79 -39.03
CA TRP A 294 25.28 4.66 -38.36
C TRP A 294 26.28 3.71 -37.67
N ALA A 295 27.41 3.41 -38.32
CA ALA A 295 28.46 2.57 -37.74
C ALA A 295 29.14 3.23 -36.52
N MET A 296 29.34 4.56 -36.56
CA MET A 296 29.84 5.33 -35.41
C MET A 296 28.85 5.30 -34.24
N VAL A 297 27.58 5.63 -34.49
CA VAL A 297 26.53 5.71 -33.46
C VAL A 297 26.22 4.34 -32.85
N ASN A 298 26.29 3.26 -33.64
CA ASN A 298 26.08 1.89 -33.19
C ASN A 298 27.37 1.21 -32.65
N SER A 299 28.48 1.96 -32.53
CA SER A 299 29.73 1.44 -31.95
C SER A 299 29.66 1.40 -30.42
N THR A 300 30.32 0.42 -29.82
CA THR A 300 30.43 0.31 -28.35
C THR A 300 31.17 1.50 -27.74
N ALA A 301 32.13 2.08 -28.45
CA ALA A 301 32.87 3.27 -27.98
C ALA A 301 31.95 4.49 -27.82
N PHE A 302 31.06 4.73 -28.78
CA PHE A 302 30.07 5.81 -28.69
C PHE A 302 29.09 5.59 -27.52
N GLU A 303 28.65 4.34 -27.29
CA GLU A 303 27.82 3.99 -26.13
C GLU A 303 28.52 4.32 -24.80
N TYR A 304 29.81 3.97 -24.64
CA TYR A 304 30.58 4.27 -23.43
C TYR A 304 30.79 5.77 -23.23
N ILE A 305 31.06 6.54 -24.29
CA ILE A 305 31.20 8.00 -24.20
C ILE A 305 29.91 8.64 -23.70
N MET A 306 28.76 8.25 -24.27
CA MET A 306 27.46 8.76 -23.82
C MET A 306 27.15 8.38 -22.38
N PHE A 307 27.49 7.15 -21.97
CA PHE A 307 27.31 6.70 -20.60
C PHE A 307 28.15 7.52 -19.60
N ILE A 308 29.41 7.80 -19.92
CA ILE A 308 30.28 8.65 -19.09
C ILE A 308 29.73 10.08 -19.01
N LEU A 309 29.23 10.65 -20.11
CA LEU A 309 28.60 11.98 -20.11
C LEU A 309 27.35 12.04 -19.23
N ILE A 310 26.54 10.99 -19.20
CA ILE A 310 25.39 10.87 -18.29
C ILE A 310 25.87 10.85 -16.84
N LEU A 311 26.88 10.05 -16.51
CA LEU A 311 27.43 9.98 -15.16
C LEU A 311 28.00 11.33 -14.70
N LEU A 312 28.78 12.01 -15.56
CA LEU A 312 29.34 13.32 -15.26
C LEU A 312 28.24 14.37 -15.06
N ASN A 313 27.17 14.34 -15.86
CA ASN A 313 26.02 15.23 -15.69
C ASN A 313 25.28 14.97 -14.36
N THR A 314 25.10 13.69 -13.96
CA THR A 314 24.48 13.36 -12.66
C THR A 314 25.32 13.84 -11.47
N ILE A 315 26.66 13.74 -11.56
CA ILE A 315 27.57 14.25 -10.52
C ILE A 315 27.53 15.78 -10.48
N ALA A 316 27.51 16.44 -11.65
CA ALA A 316 27.38 17.89 -11.74
C ALA A 316 26.09 18.37 -11.05
N LEU A 317 24.95 17.71 -11.32
CA LEU A 317 23.65 18.06 -10.72
C LEU A 317 23.61 17.90 -9.19
N GLN A 318 24.37 16.95 -8.63
CA GLN A 318 24.44 16.70 -7.18
C GLN A 318 25.39 17.67 -6.46
N SER A 319 26.32 18.28 -7.18
CA SER A 319 27.31 19.19 -6.59
C SER A 319 26.70 20.57 -6.31
N LYS A 320 27.13 21.25 -5.23
CA LYS A 320 26.71 22.62 -4.86
C LYS A 320 27.71 23.72 -5.28
N PRO A 321 28.18 23.87 -6.53
CA PRO A 321 28.98 25.03 -6.91
C PRO A 321 28.11 26.20 -7.39
N PHE A 322 28.74 27.36 -7.48
CA PHE A 322 28.15 28.64 -7.91
C PHE A 322 27.30 28.52 -9.18
N ASN A 323 26.14 29.18 -9.17
CA ASN A 323 25.11 29.16 -10.23
C ASN A 323 25.68 29.33 -11.66
N TYR A 324 26.69 30.18 -11.84
CA TYR A 324 27.31 30.42 -13.14
C TYR A 324 28.01 29.20 -13.76
N VAL A 325 28.75 28.44 -12.95
CA VAL A 325 29.47 27.23 -13.44
C VAL A 325 28.48 26.12 -13.75
N MET A 326 27.41 26.02 -12.96
CA MET A 326 26.32 25.07 -13.21
C MET A 326 25.58 25.39 -14.50
N ASP A 327 25.22 26.64 -14.73
CA ASP A 327 24.53 27.05 -15.96
C ASP A 327 25.38 26.79 -17.21
N LEU A 328 26.69 27.04 -17.13
CA LEU A 328 27.62 26.75 -18.22
C LEU A 328 27.73 25.25 -18.49
N LEU A 329 27.92 24.43 -17.44
CA LEU A 329 27.98 22.97 -17.59
C LEU A 329 26.69 22.39 -18.14
N ASN A 330 25.53 22.86 -17.66
CA ASN A 330 24.22 22.44 -18.15
C ASN A 330 24.03 22.78 -19.63
N MET A 331 24.47 23.95 -20.08
CA MET A 331 24.44 24.33 -21.49
C MET A 331 25.35 23.42 -22.34
N VAL A 332 26.55 23.11 -21.86
CA VAL A 332 27.49 22.20 -22.54
C VAL A 332 26.93 20.77 -22.64
N PHE A 333 26.42 20.20 -21.54
CA PHE A 333 25.82 18.87 -21.55
C PHE A 333 24.62 18.81 -22.50
N THR A 334 23.75 19.84 -22.48
CA THR A 334 22.63 19.95 -23.40
C THR A 334 23.11 20.02 -24.86
N GLY A 335 24.18 20.75 -25.14
CA GLY A 335 24.84 20.76 -26.46
C GLY A 335 25.33 19.37 -26.90
N LEU A 336 25.97 18.61 -26.01
CA LEU A 336 26.48 17.27 -26.34
C LEU A 336 25.36 16.26 -26.59
N PHE A 337 24.29 16.28 -25.79
CA PHE A 337 23.12 15.41 -26.00
C PHE A 337 22.31 15.81 -27.25
N THR A 338 22.25 17.10 -27.59
CA THR A 338 21.59 17.53 -28.83
C THR A 338 22.39 17.10 -30.06
N ILE A 339 23.72 17.16 -30.03
CA ILE A 339 24.58 16.62 -31.09
C ILE A 339 24.37 15.10 -31.23
N GLU A 340 24.35 14.36 -30.13
CA GLU A 340 24.04 12.93 -30.11
C GLU A 340 22.69 12.64 -30.80
N MET A 341 21.65 13.40 -30.43
CA MET A 341 20.31 13.27 -30.99
C MET A 341 20.30 13.52 -32.51
N VAL A 342 20.99 14.55 -32.99
CA VAL A 342 21.13 14.85 -34.42
C VAL A 342 21.88 13.73 -35.15
N LEU A 343 22.97 13.21 -34.59
CA LEU A 343 23.72 12.10 -35.18
C LEU A 343 22.87 10.83 -35.29
N LYS A 344 22.06 10.53 -34.27
CA LYS A 344 21.08 9.43 -34.28
C LYS A 344 19.99 9.64 -35.32
N LEU A 345 19.47 10.85 -35.47
CA LEU A 345 18.47 11.18 -36.50
C LEU A 345 19.03 10.99 -37.92
N ILE A 346 20.27 11.40 -38.17
CA ILE A 346 20.94 11.20 -39.47
C ILE A 346 21.20 9.71 -39.71
N ALA A 347 21.62 8.97 -38.68
CA ALA A 347 21.88 7.53 -38.77
C ALA A 347 20.59 6.73 -39.08
N PHE A 348 19.50 7.01 -38.37
CA PHE A 348 18.28 6.20 -38.43
C PHE A 348 17.15 6.74 -39.31
N LYS A 349 17.29 7.97 -39.85
CA LYS A 349 16.35 8.72 -40.70
C LYS A 349 14.87 8.40 -40.41
N PRO A 350 14.12 9.27 -39.71
CA PRO A 350 12.74 8.98 -39.35
C PRO A 350 11.92 8.65 -40.59
N ARG A 351 11.33 7.44 -40.63
CA ARG A 351 10.35 7.06 -41.66
C ARG A 351 9.08 7.85 -41.38
N VAL A 352 8.99 9.05 -41.93
CA VAL A 352 7.72 9.76 -42.07
C VAL A 352 6.87 8.94 -43.03
N GLY A 353 5.88 8.21 -42.48
CA GLY A 353 4.75 7.59 -43.17
C GLY A 353 5.03 6.94 -44.53
N SER A 354 5.23 5.61 -44.56
CA SER A 354 4.99 4.83 -45.78
C SER A 354 4.52 3.44 -45.40
N ARG A 355 3.19 3.27 -45.50
CA ARG A 355 2.44 2.03 -45.78
C ARG A 355 3.33 0.82 -46.10
N ASP A 356 3.11 -0.26 -45.36
CA ASP A 356 3.57 -1.60 -45.73
C ASP A 356 3.30 -1.84 -47.23
N ARG A 357 4.37 -1.92 -48.02
CA ARG A 357 4.37 -2.69 -49.25
C ARG A 357 5.57 -3.61 -49.20
N GLY A 358 5.27 -4.91 -49.33
CA GLY A 358 6.20 -6.01 -49.29
C GLY A 358 7.42 -5.75 -50.16
N GLY A 359 8.58 -5.99 -49.57
CA GLY A 359 9.87 -5.99 -50.24
C GLY A 359 10.70 -7.07 -49.58
N VAL A 360 10.55 -8.29 -50.08
CA VAL A 360 11.40 -9.44 -49.82
C VAL A 360 12.85 -9.01 -50.05
N GLY A 361 13.67 -9.16 -49.02
CA GLY A 361 15.11 -8.93 -49.04
C GLY A 361 15.78 -10.04 -48.25
N VAL A 362 15.91 -11.20 -48.90
CA VAL A 362 16.73 -12.33 -48.46
C VAL A 362 18.20 -11.86 -48.41
N GLY A 363 18.90 -12.12 -47.31
CA GLY A 363 20.32 -11.79 -47.21
C GLY A 363 20.92 -12.02 -45.82
N GLY A 364 21.30 -13.28 -45.55
CA GLY A 364 22.61 -13.63 -44.99
C GLY A 364 23.00 -13.22 -43.56
N SER A 365 23.02 -14.25 -42.71
CA SER A 365 23.93 -14.53 -41.58
C SER A 365 23.72 -13.85 -40.20
N PRO A 366 23.61 -14.65 -39.12
CA PRO A 366 23.45 -14.16 -37.76
C PRO A 366 24.79 -14.04 -37.06
N THR A 367 25.24 -12.83 -36.73
CA THR A 367 26.32 -12.68 -35.74
C THR A 367 26.01 -11.61 -34.71
N SER A 368 25.94 -12.09 -33.47
CA SER A 368 26.23 -11.39 -32.22
C SER A 368 25.19 -10.40 -31.70
N LYS A 369 24.22 -10.93 -30.93
CA LYS A 369 23.89 -10.53 -29.54
C LYS A 369 22.57 -11.20 -29.11
N LYS A 370 22.62 -12.52 -28.90
CA LYS A 370 21.71 -13.30 -28.02
C LYS A 370 22.48 -14.52 -27.46
N LYS A 371 23.69 -14.29 -26.94
CA LYS A 371 24.32 -15.25 -26.02
C LYS A 371 23.83 -14.87 -24.62
N GLY A 372 22.79 -15.56 -24.16
CA GLY A 372 22.25 -15.34 -22.81
C GLY A 372 21.11 -16.26 -22.42
N VAL A 373 20.26 -16.73 -23.35
CA VAL A 373 19.05 -17.51 -22.96
C VAL A 373 18.69 -18.65 -23.94
N ILE A 374 19.64 -19.19 -24.70
CA ILE A 374 19.38 -20.34 -25.60
C ILE A 374 19.85 -21.68 -25.01
N GLN A 375 20.56 -21.68 -23.88
CA GLN A 375 21.23 -22.88 -23.37
C GLN A 375 20.45 -23.68 -22.31
N LYS A 376 19.12 -23.57 -22.26
CA LYS A 376 18.28 -24.34 -21.31
C LYS A 376 17.04 -25.01 -21.95
N CYS A 377 17.14 -25.40 -23.21
CA CYS A 377 16.18 -26.36 -23.78
C CYS A 377 16.93 -27.53 -24.45
N SER A 378 17.71 -28.26 -23.65
CA SER A 378 18.11 -29.63 -24.01
C SER A 378 17.10 -30.58 -23.39
N ILE A 379 16.08 -30.94 -24.18
CA ILE A 379 15.21 -32.07 -23.87
C ILE A 379 16.09 -33.31 -24.08
N ARG A 380 16.53 -33.93 -22.98
CA ARG A 380 17.13 -35.27 -23.04
C ARG A 380 16.01 -36.24 -23.45
N PRO A 381 16.12 -36.98 -24.56
CA PRO A 381 15.21 -38.08 -24.79
C PRO A 381 15.43 -39.12 -23.68
N ARG A 382 14.36 -39.48 -22.97
CA ARG A 382 14.33 -40.76 -22.25
C ARG A 382 14.44 -41.83 -23.32
N GLU A 383 15.55 -42.54 -23.37
CA GLU A 383 15.59 -43.84 -24.02
C GLU A 383 14.64 -44.74 -23.25
N VAL A 384 13.63 -45.23 -23.97
CA VAL A 384 12.78 -46.33 -23.55
C VAL A 384 13.59 -47.60 -23.76
N LEU A 385 13.90 -48.28 -22.65
CA LEU A 385 14.15 -49.72 -22.58
C LEU A 385 13.72 -50.20 -21.19
#